data_AF-A0A1H6Y475-F1
#
_entry.id   AF-A0A1H6Y475-F1
#
_cell.length_a   1.000
_cell.length_b   1.000
_cell.length_c   1.000
_cell.angle_alpha   90.00
_cell.angle_beta   90.00
_cell.angle_gamma   90.00
#
_symmetry.space_group_name_H-M   'P 1'
#
loop_
_entity.id
_entity.type
_entity.pdbx_description
1 polymer ?
#
loop_
_entity_poly.entity_id
_entity_poly.type
_entity_poly.pdbx_seq_one_letter_code
_entity_poly.pdbx_strand_id
1 'polypeptide(L)'
;MRSVRLAVLAASSLLLAGCAVPGQGGDPGVALETADVKVTTAELDAIAAAWAEDSEGVLMPDRQALATSTLLGPSLIDFATANDATINEGVAATFASEWLRYAGVEDPEPSDAVIASTQNVLALYVATYTDTSGSILRNAVEDLPEDLVVSPRLGELSADALIESAQTAVGDAEVGGLGNYSFTLFLDVDGFTEPSPSWAARD
;
A
#
# COMPACT_ATOMS: atom_id res chain seq x y z
N MET A 1 -2.69 25.28 -27.60
CA MET A 1 -2.91 25.26 -26.14
C MET A 1 -4.37 24.90 -25.89
N ARG A 2 -4.65 23.63 -25.58
CA ARG A 2 -6.00 23.12 -25.31
C ARG A 2 -6.05 22.74 -23.83
N SER A 3 -6.81 23.51 -23.06
CA SER A 3 -7.07 23.26 -21.65
C SER A 3 -7.87 21.98 -21.49
N VAL A 4 -7.29 20.97 -20.84
CA VAL A 4 -7.99 19.76 -20.40
C VAL A 4 -8.70 20.12 -19.09
N ARG A 5 -10.02 19.93 -19.06
CA ARG A 5 -10.86 20.15 -17.89
C ARG A 5 -10.72 18.92 -16.98
N LEU A 6 -10.29 19.12 -15.73
CA LEU A 6 -10.36 18.11 -14.69
C LEU A 6 -11.83 17.69 -14.49
N ALA A 7 -12.09 16.39 -14.62
CA ALA A 7 -13.34 15.78 -14.18
C ALA A 7 -13.18 15.44 -12.69
N VAL A 8 -13.79 16.25 -11.82
CA VAL A 8 -13.97 15.93 -10.41
C VAL A 8 -15.05 14.85 -10.35
N LEU A 9 -14.66 13.61 -10.03
CA LEU A 9 -15.60 12.55 -9.69
C LEU A 9 -16.20 12.88 -8.33
N ALA A 10 -17.47 13.29 -8.34
CA ALA A 10 -18.26 13.46 -7.13
C ALA A 10 -18.59 12.07 -6.55
N ALA A 11 -17.81 11.66 -5.55
CA ALA A 11 -18.06 10.47 -4.76
C ALA A 11 -19.40 10.63 -4.02
N SER A 12 -20.33 9.72 -4.31
CA SER A 12 -21.61 9.65 -3.62
C SER A 12 -21.40 9.08 -2.23
N SER A 13 -21.58 9.91 -1.22
CA SER A 13 -21.46 9.60 0.20
C SER A 13 -22.58 8.66 0.67
N LEU A 14 -22.33 7.36 0.55
CA LEU A 14 -23.03 6.35 1.33
C LEU A 14 -22.44 6.39 2.75
N LEU A 15 -23.13 7.11 3.64
CA LEU A 15 -22.93 7.07 5.09
C LEU A 15 -23.27 5.67 5.62
N LEU A 16 -22.39 4.71 5.38
CA LEU A 16 -22.28 3.54 6.24
C LEU A 16 -21.83 4.07 7.59
N ALA A 17 -22.72 4.00 8.58
CA ALA A 17 -22.41 4.30 9.97
C ALA A 17 -21.36 3.30 10.48
N GLY A 18 -20.10 3.54 10.12
CA GLY A 18 -18.97 2.89 10.75
C GLY A 18 -18.97 3.34 12.19
N CYS A 19 -19.19 2.42 13.13
CA CYS A 19 -19.03 2.71 14.54
C CYS A 19 -17.62 3.29 14.74
N ALA A 20 -17.54 4.56 15.13
CA ALA A 20 -16.29 5.23 15.45
C ALA A 20 -15.52 4.36 16.43
N VAL A 21 -14.27 4.04 16.10
CA VAL A 21 -13.43 3.24 17.00
C VAL A 21 -13.05 4.14 18.18
N PRO A 22 -13.25 3.70 19.43
CA PRO A 22 -12.78 4.46 20.57
C PRO A 22 -11.28 4.77 20.42
N GLY A 23 -10.92 6.06 20.44
CA GLY A 23 -9.54 6.53 20.23
C GLY A 23 -9.18 6.92 18.79
N GLN A 24 -10.11 6.83 17.84
CA GLN A 24 -9.89 7.34 16.48
C GLN A 24 -9.87 8.87 16.47
N GLY A 25 -8.75 9.46 16.04
CA GLY A 25 -8.61 10.93 15.91
C GLY A 25 -9.33 11.51 14.68
N GLY A 26 -9.66 10.67 13.69
CA GLY A 26 -10.28 11.07 12.41
C GLY A 26 -11.74 10.65 12.26
N ASP A 27 -12.32 10.93 11.09
CA ASP A 27 -13.72 10.59 10.82
C ASP A 27 -13.96 9.07 10.84
N PRO A 28 -15.17 8.61 11.21
CA PRO A 28 -15.50 7.19 11.18
C PRO A 28 -15.29 6.58 9.78
N GLY A 29 -14.62 5.44 9.71
CA GLY A 29 -14.31 4.76 8.45
C GLY A 29 -13.05 5.27 7.73
N VAL A 30 -12.35 6.27 8.28
CA VAL A 30 -11.02 6.68 7.80
C VAL A 30 -9.96 5.68 8.25
N ALA A 31 -9.08 5.28 7.34
CA ALA A 31 -7.91 4.45 7.61
C ALA A 31 -6.66 5.31 7.85
N LEU A 32 -6.42 6.29 6.97
CA LEU A 32 -5.29 7.22 7.00
C LEU A 32 -5.77 8.61 6.61
N GLU A 33 -5.30 9.66 7.27
CA GLU A 33 -5.65 11.04 6.91
C GLU A 33 -4.51 12.00 7.22
N THR A 34 -4.20 12.88 6.27
CA THR A 34 -3.34 14.06 6.41
C THR A 34 -4.13 15.28 5.92
N ALA A 35 -3.54 16.47 5.96
CA ALA A 35 -4.16 17.67 5.38
C ALA A 35 -4.54 17.54 3.89
N ASP A 36 -3.78 16.74 3.12
CA ASP A 36 -3.90 16.63 1.66
C ASP A 36 -4.53 15.32 1.19
N VAL A 37 -4.47 14.26 2.00
CA VAL A 37 -4.87 12.91 1.60
C VAL A 37 -5.79 12.31 2.65
N LYS A 38 -6.88 11.69 2.21
CA LYS A 38 -7.79 10.92 3.05
C LYS A 38 -8.03 9.57 2.40
N VAL A 39 -7.65 8.51 3.09
CA VAL A 39 -7.87 7.12 2.68
C VAL A 39 -8.80 6.47 3.67
N THR A 40 -9.89 5.92 3.17
CA THR A 40 -10.89 5.21 3.95
C THR A 40 -10.62 3.72 4.00
N THR A 41 -11.18 3.04 5.00
CA THR A 41 -11.13 1.57 5.07
C THR A 41 -11.84 0.95 3.87
N ALA A 42 -12.89 1.60 3.35
CA ALA A 42 -13.62 1.14 2.17
C ALA A 42 -12.77 1.22 0.90
N GLU A 43 -11.91 2.23 0.76
CA GLU A 43 -10.98 2.33 -0.37
C GLU A 43 -9.91 1.23 -0.30
N LEU A 44 -9.36 0.95 0.88
CA LEU A 44 -8.43 -0.18 1.05
C LEU A 44 -9.11 -1.52 0.73
N ASP A 45 -10.36 -1.70 1.16
CA ASP A 45 -11.15 -2.91 0.85
C ASP A 45 -11.45 -3.02 -0.65
N ALA A 46 -11.67 -1.90 -1.33
CA ALA A 46 -11.86 -1.88 -2.78
C ALA A 46 -10.57 -2.26 -3.53
N ILE A 47 -9.40 -1.82 -3.06
CA ILE A 47 -8.11 -2.24 -3.63
C ILE A 47 -7.89 -3.75 -3.41
N ALA A 48 -8.16 -4.27 -2.21
CA ALA A 48 -8.07 -5.71 -1.94
C ALA A 48 -9.04 -6.52 -2.81
N ALA A 49 -10.27 -6.03 -3.01
CA ALA A 49 -11.25 -6.66 -3.87
C ALA A 49 -10.81 -6.65 -5.35
N ALA A 50 -10.19 -5.58 -5.83
CA ALA A 50 -9.66 -5.50 -7.19
C ALA A 50 -8.53 -6.51 -7.41
N TRP A 51 -7.60 -6.65 -6.45
CA TRP A 51 -6.58 -7.70 -6.48
C TRP A 51 -7.21 -9.10 -6.52
N ALA A 52 -8.23 -9.35 -5.70
CA ALA A 52 -8.92 -10.63 -5.68
C ALA A 52 -9.67 -10.89 -7.00
N GLU A 53 -10.31 -9.88 -7.59
CA GLU A 53 -11.02 -10.02 -8.87
C GLU A 53 -10.05 -10.31 -10.01
N ASP A 54 -9.01 -9.49 -10.17
CA ASP A 54 -8.05 -9.58 -11.27
C ASP A 54 -7.18 -10.85 -11.20
N SER A 55 -7.00 -11.40 -10.01
CA SER A 55 -6.23 -12.64 -9.76
C SER A 55 -7.07 -13.91 -9.63
N GLU A 56 -8.38 -13.85 -9.93
CA GLU A 56 -9.31 -14.97 -9.76
C GLU A 56 -9.35 -15.54 -8.32
N GLY A 57 -9.13 -14.67 -7.34
CA GLY A 57 -9.16 -14.96 -5.91
C GLY A 57 -7.85 -15.45 -5.32
N VAL A 58 -6.76 -15.45 -6.09
CA VAL A 58 -5.45 -15.95 -5.65
C VAL A 58 -4.74 -14.94 -4.74
N LEU A 59 -4.81 -13.65 -5.08
CA LEU A 59 -4.16 -12.56 -4.36
C LEU A 59 -5.19 -11.79 -3.54
N MET A 60 -5.00 -11.76 -2.22
CA MET A 60 -5.87 -11.07 -1.28
C MET A 60 -5.02 -10.33 -0.24
N PRO A 61 -4.43 -9.18 -0.62
CA PRO A 61 -3.54 -8.45 0.27
C PRO A 61 -4.24 -7.98 1.55
N ASP A 62 -3.51 -8.02 2.65
CA ASP A 62 -4.00 -7.53 3.93
C ASP A 62 -4.12 -6.00 3.95
N ARG A 63 -5.09 -5.52 4.72
CA ARG A 63 -5.41 -4.09 4.80
C ARG A 63 -4.22 -3.25 5.29
N GLN A 64 -3.39 -3.79 6.18
CA GLN A 64 -2.22 -3.09 6.73
C GLN A 64 -1.12 -2.94 5.69
N ALA A 65 -0.87 -3.97 4.87
CA ALA A 65 0.08 -3.89 3.76
C ALA A 65 -0.40 -2.91 2.66
N LEU A 66 -1.71 -2.92 2.35
CA LEU A 66 -2.29 -1.92 1.45
C LEU A 66 -2.22 -0.51 2.01
N ALA A 67 -2.45 -0.32 3.32
CA ALA A 67 -2.29 0.98 3.97
C ALA A 67 -0.83 1.45 3.90
N THR A 68 0.13 0.55 4.14
CA THR A 68 1.57 0.83 4.08
C THR A 68 1.98 1.33 2.70
N SER A 69 1.66 0.57 1.65
CA SER A 69 1.97 0.94 0.27
C SER A 69 1.23 2.21 -0.17
N THR A 70 -0.04 2.38 0.22
CA THR A 70 -0.82 3.60 -0.12
C THR A 70 -0.24 4.85 0.55
N LEU A 71 0.21 4.73 1.80
CA LEU A 71 0.76 5.84 2.56
C LEU A 71 2.15 6.26 2.06
N LEU A 72 3.05 5.29 1.87
CA LEU A 72 4.46 5.54 1.60
C LEU A 72 4.81 5.53 0.11
N GLY A 73 4.01 4.87 -0.71
CA GLY A 73 4.24 4.72 -2.15
C GLY A 73 4.54 6.05 -2.86
N PRO A 74 3.70 7.11 -2.71
CA PRO A 74 3.93 8.38 -3.39
C PRO A 74 5.31 9.01 -3.10
N SER A 75 5.73 9.09 -1.83
CA SER A 75 7.04 9.67 -1.48
C SER A 75 8.20 8.80 -1.95
N LEU A 76 8.02 7.47 -1.96
CA LEU A 76 9.02 6.54 -2.48
C LEU A 76 9.10 6.55 -4.02
N ILE A 77 8.01 6.86 -4.72
CA ILE A 77 8.02 7.11 -6.18
C ILE A 77 8.82 8.38 -6.49
N ASP A 78 8.62 9.45 -5.70
CA ASP A 78 9.39 10.68 -5.84
C ASP A 78 10.89 10.42 -5.56
N PHE A 79 11.20 9.64 -4.52
CA PHE A 79 12.56 9.18 -4.25
C PHE A 79 13.16 8.39 -5.42
N ALA A 80 12.43 7.40 -5.95
CA ALA A 80 12.89 6.59 -7.07
C ALA A 80 13.19 7.47 -8.30
N THR A 81 12.28 8.40 -8.60
CA THR A 81 12.43 9.35 -9.71
C THR A 81 13.64 10.25 -9.53
N ALA A 82 13.90 10.72 -8.31
CA ALA A 82 15.08 11.54 -7.99
C ALA A 82 16.41 10.77 -8.14
N ASN A 83 16.37 9.43 -8.20
CA ASN A 83 17.52 8.55 -8.34
C ASN A 83 17.52 7.79 -9.69
N ASP A 84 16.90 8.39 -10.72
CA ASP A 84 16.86 7.87 -12.11
C ASP A 84 16.14 6.51 -12.25
N ALA A 85 15.39 6.05 -11.25
CA ALA A 85 14.51 4.90 -11.34
C ALA A 85 13.10 5.34 -11.77
N THR A 86 12.65 4.83 -12.92
CA THR A 86 11.35 5.21 -13.48
C THR A 86 10.25 4.27 -13.00
N ILE A 87 9.36 4.77 -12.15
CA ILE A 87 8.13 4.09 -11.74
C ILE A 87 6.94 4.93 -12.21
N ASN A 88 6.36 4.54 -13.34
CA ASN A 88 5.17 5.19 -13.91
C ASN A 88 4.07 4.16 -14.21
N GLU A 89 2.89 4.63 -14.58
CA GLU A 89 1.72 3.80 -14.86
C GLU A 89 2.00 2.68 -15.88
N GLY A 90 2.73 2.95 -16.96
CA GLY A 90 3.05 1.95 -17.99
C GLY A 90 3.99 0.85 -17.48
N VAL A 91 4.95 1.21 -16.63
CA VAL A 91 5.80 0.25 -15.92
C VAL A 91 4.95 -0.57 -14.95
N ALA A 92 4.14 0.09 -14.11
CA ALA A 92 3.27 -0.57 -13.15
C ALA A 92 2.28 -1.54 -13.82
N ALA A 93 1.70 -1.17 -14.96
CA ALA A 93 0.80 -2.04 -15.72
C ALA A 93 1.50 -3.30 -16.26
N THR A 94 2.77 -3.15 -16.68
CA THR A 94 3.59 -4.29 -17.10
C THR A 94 3.82 -5.25 -15.93
N PHE A 95 4.27 -4.73 -14.79
CA PHE A 95 4.52 -5.54 -13.59
C PHE A 95 3.24 -6.16 -13.02
N ALA A 96 2.12 -5.44 -13.02
CA ALA A 96 0.82 -5.95 -12.61
C ALA A 96 0.40 -7.15 -13.48
N SER A 97 0.57 -7.03 -14.80
CA SER A 97 0.28 -8.13 -15.72
C SER A 97 1.18 -9.35 -15.47
N GLU A 98 2.49 -9.13 -15.25
CA GLU A 98 3.41 -10.23 -14.92
C GLU A 98 3.09 -10.86 -13.55
N TRP A 99 2.65 -10.07 -12.59
CA TRP A 99 2.23 -10.55 -11.28
C TRP A 99 0.99 -11.45 -11.37
N LEU A 100 -0.05 -11.00 -12.08
CA LEU A 100 -1.26 -11.79 -12.29
C LEU A 100 -0.94 -13.08 -13.07
N ARG A 101 -0.05 -13.02 -14.05
CA ARG A 101 0.44 -14.23 -14.75
C ARG A 101 1.18 -15.17 -13.82
N TYR A 102 2.01 -14.64 -12.92
CA TYR A 102 2.67 -15.43 -11.88
C TYR A 102 1.66 -16.08 -10.94
N ALA A 103 0.55 -15.39 -10.63
CA ALA A 103 -0.57 -15.91 -9.85
C ALA A 103 -1.43 -16.95 -10.61
N GLY A 104 -1.17 -17.17 -11.91
CA GLY A 104 -1.83 -18.20 -12.71
C GLY A 104 -2.88 -17.69 -13.69
N VAL A 105 -3.05 -16.37 -13.84
CA VAL A 105 -3.99 -15.78 -14.81
C VAL A 105 -3.41 -15.88 -16.22
N GLU A 106 -4.11 -16.55 -17.14
CA GLU A 106 -3.58 -16.85 -18.49
C GLU A 106 -3.43 -15.58 -19.37
N ASP A 107 -4.45 -14.72 -19.38
CA ASP A 107 -4.51 -13.48 -20.17
C ASP A 107 -4.84 -12.29 -19.25
N PRO A 108 -3.87 -11.81 -18.45
CA PRO A 108 -4.14 -10.80 -17.43
C PRO A 108 -4.44 -9.43 -18.06
N GLU A 109 -5.53 -8.81 -17.59
CA GLU A 109 -5.91 -7.42 -17.87
C GLU A 109 -6.06 -6.70 -16.52
N PRO A 110 -4.97 -6.18 -15.93
CA PRO A 110 -5.03 -5.57 -14.62
C PRO A 110 -5.88 -4.29 -14.66
N SER A 111 -6.76 -4.14 -13.67
CA SER A 111 -7.56 -2.94 -13.45
C SER A 111 -6.70 -1.75 -13.02
N ASP A 112 -7.20 -0.53 -13.23
CA ASP A 112 -6.53 0.71 -12.80
C ASP A 112 -6.16 0.70 -11.31
N ALA A 113 -6.98 0.06 -10.48
CA ALA A 113 -6.73 -0.08 -9.04
C ALA A 113 -5.52 -0.99 -8.76
N VAL A 114 -5.43 -2.14 -9.44
CA VAL A 114 -4.28 -3.04 -9.34
C VAL A 114 -3.01 -2.41 -9.90
N ILE A 115 -3.11 -1.64 -11.00
CA ILE A 115 -1.99 -0.88 -11.57
C ILE A 115 -1.47 0.16 -10.58
N ALA A 116 -2.36 0.98 -10.01
CA ALA A 116 -1.98 2.00 -9.03
C ALA A 116 -1.38 1.38 -7.75
N SER A 117 -1.97 0.30 -7.25
CA SER A 117 -1.45 -0.44 -6.11
C SER A 117 -0.06 -1.03 -6.41
N THR A 118 0.12 -1.63 -7.59
CA THR A 118 1.42 -2.15 -8.05
C THR A 118 2.46 -1.03 -8.12
N GLN A 119 2.10 0.17 -8.57
CA GLN A 119 3.02 1.30 -8.64
C GLN A 119 3.60 1.64 -7.25
N ASN A 120 2.74 1.69 -6.23
CA ASN A 120 3.15 1.95 -4.86
C ASN A 120 4.00 0.81 -4.28
N VAL A 121 3.64 -0.43 -4.56
CA VAL A 121 4.39 -1.61 -4.11
C VAL A 121 5.77 -1.69 -4.77
N LEU A 122 5.88 -1.36 -6.06
CA LEU A 122 7.17 -1.27 -6.75
C LEU A 122 8.07 -0.20 -6.14
N ALA A 123 7.51 0.89 -5.62
CA ALA A 123 8.29 1.92 -4.94
C ALA A 123 8.91 1.40 -3.64
N LEU A 124 8.15 0.63 -2.85
CA LEU A 124 8.68 -0.09 -1.68
C LEU A 124 9.80 -1.06 -2.08
N TYR A 125 9.56 -1.88 -3.11
CA TYR A 125 10.55 -2.82 -3.64
C TYR A 125 11.86 -2.11 -4.03
N VAL A 126 11.77 -1.04 -4.83
CA VAL A 126 12.94 -0.28 -5.29
C VAL A 126 13.67 0.35 -4.11
N ALA A 127 12.94 0.97 -3.17
CA ALA A 127 13.55 1.59 -1.98
C ALA A 127 14.35 0.57 -1.15
N THR A 128 13.77 -0.61 -0.90
CA THR A 128 14.40 -1.69 -0.13
C THR A 128 15.67 -2.21 -0.79
N TYR A 129 15.65 -2.44 -2.11
CA TYR A 129 16.83 -2.93 -2.82
C TYR A 129 17.88 -1.83 -3.10
N THR A 130 17.49 -0.56 -3.07
CA THR A 130 18.42 0.57 -3.20
C THR A 130 19.22 0.78 -1.92
N ASP A 131 18.60 0.57 -0.75
CA ASP A 131 19.25 0.72 0.55
C ASP A 131 18.95 -0.47 1.47
N THR A 132 19.88 -1.41 1.48
CA THR A 132 19.80 -2.60 2.33
C THR A 132 19.95 -2.29 3.83
N SER A 133 20.34 -1.07 4.21
CA SER A 133 20.34 -0.65 5.62
C SER A 133 18.95 -0.29 6.14
N GLY A 134 17.98 -0.05 5.24
CA GLY A 134 16.61 0.37 5.58
C GLY A 134 16.47 1.85 5.96
N SER A 135 17.52 2.67 5.80
CA SER A 135 17.49 4.09 6.11
C SER A 135 16.51 4.86 5.22
N ILE A 136 16.37 4.49 3.94
CA ILE A 136 15.35 5.08 3.05
C ILE A 136 13.94 4.86 3.60
N LEU A 137 13.61 3.61 3.97
CA LEU A 137 12.29 3.27 4.51
C LEU A 137 12.04 3.94 5.85
N ARG A 138 13.06 4.02 6.70
CA ARG A 138 12.99 4.75 7.97
C ARG A 138 12.63 6.22 7.74
N ASN A 139 13.39 6.89 6.89
CA ASN A 139 13.16 8.29 6.57
C ASN A 139 11.77 8.50 5.97
N ALA A 140 11.28 7.58 5.12
CA ALA A 140 9.94 7.68 4.56
C ALA A 140 8.83 7.66 5.63
N VAL A 141 9.04 6.97 6.76
CA VAL A 141 8.12 6.98 7.90
C VAL A 141 8.35 8.20 8.79
N GLU A 142 9.60 8.56 9.07
CA GLU A 142 9.95 9.70 9.93
C GLU A 142 9.61 11.06 9.32
N ASP A 143 9.60 11.16 7.98
CA ASP A 143 9.24 12.35 7.23
C ASP A 143 7.72 12.51 7.02
N LEU A 144 6.91 11.57 7.56
CA LEU A 144 5.45 11.71 7.51
C LEU A 144 4.99 12.95 8.29
N PRO A 145 3.93 13.63 7.82
CA PRO A 145 3.42 14.82 8.50
C PRO A 145 3.03 14.54 9.96
N GLU A 146 3.34 15.49 10.86
CA GLU A 146 2.98 15.39 12.29
C GLU A 146 1.46 15.32 12.53
N ASP A 147 0.65 15.76 11.57
CA ASP A 147 -0.81 15.71 11.61
C ASP A 147 -1.40 14.42 10.99
N LEU A 148 -0.56 13.45 10.63
CA LEU A 148 -1.03 12.14 10.15
C LEU A 148 -1.90 11.47 11.23
N VAL A 149 -3.14 11.16 10.84
CA VAL A 149 -4.08 10.37 11.62
C VAL A 149 -4.13 8.96 11.05
N VAL A 150 -3.78 7.98 11.88
CA VAL A 150 -3.90 6.56 11.58
C VAL A 150 -5.07 5.96 12.37
N SER A 151 -5.88 5.13 11.70
CA SER A 151 -6.93 4.37 12.38
C SER A 151 -6.33 3.40 13.38
N PRO A 152 -6.81 3.36 14.64
CA PRO A 152 -6.36 2.38 15.63
C PRO A 152 -6.53 0.91 15.20
N ARG A 153 -7.38 0.64 14.20
CA ARG A 153 -7.56 -0.71 13.64
C ARG A 153 -6.40 -1.18 12.76
N LEU A 154 -5.60 -0.27 12.23
CA LEU A 154 -4.38 -0.62 11.50
C LEU A 154 -3.24 -0.95 12.46
N GLY A 155 -3.29 -0.46 13.69
CA GLY A 155 -2.21 -0.55 14.66
C GLY A 155 -1.34 0.69 14.69
N GLU A 156 -0.11 0.55 15.20
CA GLU A 156 0.85 1.66 15.28
C GLU A 156 1.89 1.53 14.16
N LEU A 157 2.01 2.58 13.34
CA LEU A 157 3.00 2.64 12.27
C LEU A 157 4.41 2.71 12.86
N SER A 158 5.30 1.84 12.40
CA SER A 158 6.67 1.73 12.88
C SER A 158 7.65 1.55 11.73
N ALA A 159 8.68 2.40 11.69
CA ALA A 159 9.79 2.24 10.76
C ALA A 159 10.51 0.89 10.95
N ASP A 160 10.62 0.41 12.19
CA ASP A 160 11.28 -0.87 12.47
C ASP A 160 10.45 -2.04 11.93
N ALA A 161 9.12 -1.99 12.11
CA ALA A 161 8.22 -3.02 11.57
C ALA A 161 8.26 -3.05 10.03
N LEU A 162 8.25 -1.87 9.40
CA LEU A 162 8.36 -1.74 7.95
C LEU A 162 9.67 -2.36 7.42
N ILE A 163 10.80 -2.02 8.04
CA ILE A 163 12.11 -2.54 7.62
C ILE A 163 12.17 -4.05 7.82
N GLU A 164 11.72 -4.56 8.96
CA GLU A 164 11.68 -5.99 9.24
C GLU A 164 10.81 -6.76 8.24
N SER A 165 9.62 -6.24 7.93
CA SER A 165 8.70 -6.81 6.95
C SER A 165 9.31 -6.81 5.54
N ALA A 166 9.91 -5.70 5.13
CA ALA A 166 10.59 -5.59 3.83
C ALA A 166 11.79 -6.54 3.70
N GLN A 167 12.59 -6.70 4.76
CA GLN A 167 13.71 -7.64 4.77
C GLN A 167 13.24 -9.10 4.78
N THR A 168 12.12 -9.40 5.45
CA THR A 168 11.45 -10.70 5.37
C THR A 168 11.03 -11.01 3.94
N ALA A 169 10.39 -10.05 3.26
CA ALA A 169 10.02 -10.21 1.85
C ALA A 169 11.23 -10.47 0.94
N VAL A 170 12.37 -9.80 1.17
CA VAL A 170 13.63 -10.09 0.45
C VAL A 170 14.09 -11.51 0.72
N GLY A 171 14.17 -11.92 1.98
CA GLY A 171 14.63 -13.26 2.38
C GLY A 171 13.75 -14.37 1.82
N ASP A 172 12.43 -14.20 1.87
CA ASP A 172 11.48 -15.15 1.32
C ASP A 172 11.57 -15.24 -0.21
N ALA A 173 11.89 -14.13 -0.90
CA ALA A 173 12.09 -14.14 -2.35
C ALA A 173 13.31 -14.96 -2.74
N GLU A 174 14.39 -14.84 -1.96
CA GLU A 174 15.63 -15.59 -2.14
C GLU A 174 15.42 -17.09 -1.85
N VAL A 175 14.76 -17.42 -0.74
CA VAL A 175 14.43 -18.81 -0.38
C VAL A 175 13.51 -19.46 -1.42
N GLY A 176 12.53 -18.71 -1.92
CA GLY A 176 11.63 -19.16 -2.98
C GLY A 176 12.27 -19.20 -4.37
N GLY A 177 13.46 -18.63 -4.54
CA GLY A 177 14.14 -18.55 -5.83
C GLY A 177 13.34 -17.76 -6.87
N LEU A 178 12.61 -16.73 -6.45
CA LEU A 178 11.64 -16.01 -7.29
C LEU A 178 12.30 -15.21 -8.42
N GLY A 179 13.57 -14.83 -8.26
CA GLY A 179 14.35 -14.12 -9.27
C GLY A 179 13.65 -12.83 -9.70
N ASN A 180 13.25 -12.76 -10.97
CA ASN A 180 12.56 -11.59 -11.52
C ASN A 180 11.16 -11.35 -10.92
N TYR A 181 10.60 -12.31 -10.20
CA TYR A 181 9.32 -12.18 -9.50
C TYR A 181 9.48 -11.81 -8.01
N SER A 182 10.68 -11.42 -7.54
CA SER A 182 10.87 -11.06 -6.12
C SER A 182 9.99 -9.90 -5.66
N PHE A 183 9.61 -9.00 -6.57
CA PHE A 183 8.68 -7.90 -6.30
C PHE A 183 7.31 -8.40 -5.83
N THR A 184 6.93 -9.65 -6.11
CA THR A 184 5.61 -10.15 -5.74
C THR A 184 5.43 -10.38 -4.24
N LEU A 185 6.51 -10.42 -3.46
CA LEU A 185 6.40 -10.53 -2.00
C LEU A 185 6.19 -9.18 -1.32
N PHE A 186 6.37 -8.08 -2.05
CA PHE A 186 6.23 -6.75 -1.49
C PHE A 186 4.77 -6.30 -1.33
N LEU A 187 3.81 -7.06 -1.86
CA LEU A 187 2.39 -6.82 -1.64
C LEU A 187 1.97 -7.05 -0.18
N ASP A 188 2.73 -7.89 0.54
CA ASP A 188 2.50 -8.24 1.93
C ASP A 188 3.40 -7.43 2.90
N VAL A 189 4.15 -6.44 2.39
CA VAL A 189 5.00 -5.59 3.25
C VAL A 189 4.14 -4.67 4.09
N ASP A 190 4.29 -4.81 5.41
CA ASP A 190 3.50 -4.15 6.43
C ASP A 190 4.39 -3.32 7.38
N GLY A 191 4.09 -2.03 7.49
CA GLY A 191 4.73 -1.11 8.43
C GLY A 191 4.02 -0.97 9.78
N PHE A 192 2.87 -1.63 9.98
CA PHE A 192 2.10 -1.52 11.21
C PHE A 192 2.44 -2.64 12.19
N THR A 193 2.54 -2.30 13.47
CA THR A 193 2.57 -3.27 14.56
C THR A 193 1.14 -3.66 14.94
N GLU A 194 0.94 -4.85 15.54
CA GLU A 194 -0.38 -5.33 15.92
C GLU A 194 -1.17 -4.26 16.73
N PRO A 195 -2.47 -4.09 16.47
CA PRO A 195 -3.31 -3.21 17.28
C PRO A 195 -3.20 -3.60 18.75
N SER A 196 -2.79 -2.66 19.60
CA SER A 196 -2.89 -2.86 21.05
C SER A 196 -4.32 -3.31 21.39
N PRO A 197 -4.52 -4.46 22.06
CA PRO A 197 -5.86 -4.93 22.37
C PRO A 197 -6.60 -3.83 23.12
N SER A 198 -7.79 -3.47 22.62
CA SER A 198 -8.61 -2.45 23.28
C SER A 198 -8.80 -2.88 24.74
N TRP A 199 -8.64 -1.94 25.66
CA TRP A 199 -8.93 -2.15 27.09
C TRP A 199 -10.38 -2.62 27.35
N ALA A 200 -11.26 -2.55 26.33
CA ALA A 200 -12.65 -3.01 26.35
C ALA A 200 -12.83 -4.50 26.00
N ALA A 201 -11.76 -5.22 25.62
CA ALA A 201 -11.79 -6.67 25.36
C ALA A 201 -11.21 -7.46 26.54
N ARG A 202 -11.67 -7.18 27.76
CA ARG A 202 -11.51 -8.08 28.90
C ARG A 202 -12.87 -8.71 29.20
N ASP A 203 -13.05 -9.94 28.73
CA ASP A 203 -14.01 -10.88 29.33
C ASP A 203 -13.51 -11.34 30.70
#